data_AF-A0A852VHQ1-F1
#
_entry.id   AF-A0A852VHQ1-F1
#
_cell.length_a   1.000
_cell.length_b   1.000
_cell.length_c   1.000
_cell.angle_alpha   90.00
_cell.angle_beta   90.00
_cell.angle_gamma   90.00
#
_symmetry.space_group_name_H-M   'P 1'
#
loop_
_entity.id
_entity.type
_entity.pdbx_description
1 polymer ?
#
loop_
_entity_poly.entity_id
_entity_poly.type
_entity_poly.pdbx_seq_one_letter_code
_entity_poly.pdbx_strand_id
1 'polypeptide(L)'
;MMRWKIGLLALGLLVGRVAPAEVCTTQSQMAGPEREALAAAARGLAAKVQAGDVSGLRAATLAEYAKDFAGIGDVVGNTSPHVKGGTLKVEQVYLLDGTQLKRGADGSVPDAQFFCSLNKSVAETDFTISGLAPGRYGFAIVDVVDVSSPWRLSFLLRQDQGQWVMAGFYPKPLLAAGHNGLWYWTQARLMTAQKEHWNAWLYYQQAENLLRPTNFIQSTHLEKLKAEETAAAPPALSEGVSAESPLVVKGADGVEYHFTALGVDDSLGNDKVDVTAHLKVDQLGDAAAARKRNLDAMTALVAAYPELRNPFHGVWMIAETAGQNPFATEQAMSQIH
;
A
#
# COMPACT_ATOMS: atom_id res chain seq x y z
N MET A 1 -35.98 -31.16 65.63
CA MET A 1 -35.80 -32.47 64.96
C MET A 1 -35.43 -32.24 63.51
N MET A 2 -34.15 -32.47 63.20
CA MET A 2 -33.53 -32.94 61.95
C MET A 2 -34.25 -32.73 60.61
N ARG A 3 -33.59 -32.04 59.66
CA ARG A 3 -33.06 -32.57 58.37
C ARG A 3 -32.85 -31.44 57.35
N TRP A 4 -31.59 -31.09 57.11
CA TRP A 4 -30.78 -31.52 55.96
C TRP A 4 -30.99 -30.62 54.73
N LYS A 5 -30.19 -29.54 54.65
CA LYS A 5 -30.06 -28.72 53.46
C LYS A 5 -29.05 -29.39 52.53
N ILE A 6 -29.54 -29.98 51.44
CA ILE A 6 -28.72 -30.44 50.33
C ILE A 6 -28.43 -29.22 49.46
N GLY A 7 -27.20 -28.73 49.50
CA GLY A 7 -26.71 -27.71 48.58
C GLY A 7 -26.35 -28.35 47.25
N LEU A 8 -27.13 -28.06 46.21
CA LEU A 8 -26.75 -28.34 44.82
C LEU A 8 -25.70 -27.31 44.38
N LEU A 9 -24.46 -27.75 44.21
CA LEU A 9 -23.43 -27.03 43.47
C LEU A 9 -23.72 -27.16 41.98
N ALA A 10 -24.20 -26.08 41.36
CA ALA A 10 -24.33 -25.96 39.91
C ALA A 10 -22.93 -25.81 39.28
N LEU A 11 -22.49 -26.85 38.59
CA LEU A 11 -21.28 -26.83 37.77
C LEU A 11 -21.60 -26.03 36.49
N GLY A 12 -21.27 -24.74 36.49
CA GLY A 12 -21.37 -23.89 35.30
C GLY A 12 -20.32 -24.28 34.28
N LEU A 13 -20.71 -25.08 33.28
CA LEU A 13 -19.94 -25.30 32.05
C LEU A 13 -19.85 -23.97 31.28
N LEU A 14 -18.72 -23.28 31.44
CA LEU A 14 -18.28 -22.22 30.54
C LEU A 14 -17.96 -22.85 29.17
N VAL A 15 -18.98 -23.02 28.34
CA VAL A 15 -18.79 -23.25 26.90
C VAL A 15 -18.32 -21.92 26.31
N GLY A 16 -17.01 -21.71 26.31
CA GLY A 16 -16.40 -20.65 25.50
C GLY A 16 -16.81 -20.88 24.05
N ARG A 17 -17.71 -20.05 23.53
CA ARG A 17 -18.01 -20.01 22.10
C ARG A 17 -16.72 -19.59 21.41
N VAL A 18 -16.02 -20.54 20.79
CA VAL A 18 -15.03 -20.23 19.77
C VAL A 18 -15.79 -19.47 18.70
N ALA A 19 -15.58 -18.16 18.63
CA ALA A 19 -16.08 -17.40 17.50
C ALA A 19 -15.44 -18.02 16.24
N PRO A 20 -16.22 -18.47 15.24
CA PRO A 20 -15.64 -18.81 13.95
C PRO A 20 -14.86 -17.59 13.44
N ALA A 21 -13.54 -17.70 13.47
CA ALA A 21 -12.64 -16.76 12.82
C ALA A 21 -12.84 -16.87 11.31
N GLU A 22 -12.66 -15.75 10.62
CA GLU A 22 -12.62 -15.68 9.18
C GLU A 22 -11.58 -16.67 8.64
N VAL A 23 -11.94 -17.45 7.62
CA VAL A 23 -11.08 -18.52 7.12
C VAL A 23 -10.31 -18.02 5.92
N CYS A 24 -8.98 -18.09 5.99
CA CYS A 24 -8.14 -17.94 4.81
C CYS A 24 -7.64 -19.29 4.31
N THR A 25 -7.73 -19.51 2.99
CA THR A 25 -7.10 -20.66 2.31
C THR A 25 -6.08 -20.17 1.29
N THR A 26 -4.83 -20.61 1.44
CA THR A 26 -3.75 -20.29 0.49
C THR A 26 -3.90 -21.08 -0.82
N GLN A 27 -3.27 -20.61 -1.90
CA GLN A 27 -3.25 -21.30 -3.20
C GLN A 27 -2.91 -22.80 -3.12
N SER A 28 -1.96 -23.18 -2.25
CA SER A 28 -1.51 -24.57 -2.10
C SER A 28 -2.51 -25.46 -1.37
N GLN A 29 -3.36 -24.88 -0.51
CA GLN A 29 -4.39 -25.58 0.24
C GLN A 29 -5.74 -25.63 -0.50
N MET A 30 -5.92 -24.79 -1.52
CA MET A 30 -7.15 -24.67 -2.29
C MET A 30 -7.37 -25.89 -3.19
N ALA A 31 -8.62 -26.33 -3.33
CA ALA A 31 -8.98 -27.39 -4.26
C ALA A 31 -8.67 -26.98 -5.71
N GLY A 32 -8.20 -27.93 -6.53
CA GLY A 32 -7.79 -27.69 -7.91
C GLY A 32 -8.81 -26.88 -8.74
N PRO A 33 -10.09 -27.32 -8.83
CA PRO A 33 -11.11 -26.60 -9.59
C PRO A 33 -11.38 -25.17 -9.09
N GLU A 34 -11.34 -24.96 -7.78
CA GLU A 34 -11.56 -23.64 -7.20
C GLU A 34 -10.39 -22.69 -7.51
N ARG A 35 -9.16 -23.19 -7.34
CA ARG A 35 -7.93 -22.46 -7.69
C ARG A 35 -7.93 -22.06 -9.15
N GLU A 36 -8.27 -22.99 -10.04
CA GLU A 36 -8.34 -22.74 -11.49
C GLU A 36 -9.43 -21.73 -11.84
N ALA A 37 -10.62 -21.83 -11.24
CA ALA A 37 -11.71 -20.88 -11.46
C ALA A 37 -11.33 -19.45 -11.04
N LEU A 38 -10.72 -19.29 -9.86
CA LEU A 38 -10.29 -17.99 -9.35
C LEU A 38 -9.14 -17.41 -10.20
N ALA A 39 -8.14 -18.22 -10.55
CA ALA A 39 -7.05 -17.80 -11.41
C ALA A 39 -7.51 -17.44 -12.84
N ALA A 40 -8.47 -18.18 -13.39
CA ALA A 40 -9.06 -17.90 -14.70
C ALA A 40 -9.84 -16.57 -14.68
N ALA A 41 -10.64 -16.32 -13.65
CA ALA A 41 -11.36 -15.06 -13.48
C ALA A 41 -10.39 -13.87 -13.39
N ALA A 42 -9.35 -13.97 -12.55
CA ALA A 42 -8.34 -12.93 -12.41
C ALA A 42 -7.60 -12.64 -13.73
N ARG A 43 -7.19 -13.69 -14.46
CA ARG A 43 -6.58 -13.54 -15.79
C ARG A 43 -7.52 -12.89 -16.79
N GLY A 44 -8.82 -13.24 -16.75
CA GLY A 44 -9.85 -12.65 -17.60
C GLY A 44 -10.08 -11.15 -17.32
N LEU A 45 -10.03 -10.73 -16.05
CA LEU A 45 -10.06 -9.31 -15.66
C LEU A 45 -8.79 -8.58 -16.12
N ALA A 46 -7.61 -9.16 -15.86
CA ALA A 46 -6.34 -8.60 -16.30
C ALA A 46 -6.27 -8.41 -17.82
N ALA A 47 -6.80 -9.36 -18.61
CA ALA A 47 -6.89 -9.24 -20.07
C ALA A 47 -7.78 -8.07 -20.51
N LYS A 48 -8.85 -7.77 -19.78
CA LYS A 48 -9.69 -6.58 -20.06
C LYS A 48 -8.96 -5.28 -19.72
N VAL A 49 -8.23 -5.23 -18.61
CA VAL A 49 -7.36 -4.08 -18.29
C VAL A 49 -6.33 -3.87 -19.41
N GLN A 50 -5.68 -4.95 -19.84
CA GLN A 50 -4.70 -4.92 -20.93
C GLN A 50 -5.29 -4.43 -22.26
N ALA A 51 -6.54 -4.79 -22.55
CA ALA A 51 -7.28 -4.33 -23.72
C ALA A 51 -7.87 -2.92 -23.59
N GLY A 52 -7.83 -2.30 -22.40
CA GLY A 52 -8.54 -1.05 -22.12
C GLY A 52 -10.06 -1.19 -22.15
N ASP A 53 -10.59 -2.40 -21.96
CA ASP A 53 -12.02 -2.72 -22.01
C ASP A 53 -12.72 -2.36 -20.70
N VAL A 54 -12.90 -1.04 -20.49
CA VAL A 54 -13.61 -0.48 -19.32
C VAL A 54 -15.05 -1.00 -19.24
N SER A 55 -15.73 -1.16 -20.37
CA SER A 55 -17.10 -1.69 -20.43
C SER A 55 -17.20 -3.13 -19.94
N GLY A 56 -16.30 -3.99 -20.40
CA GLY A 56 -16.25 -5.40 -20.02
C GLY A 56 -15.79 -5.58 -18.58
N LEU A 57 -14.91 -4.73 -18.06
CA LEU A 57 -14.58 -4.72 -16.63
C LEU A 57 -15.78 -4.31 -15.79
N ARG A 58 -16.49 -3.24 -16.16
CA ARG A 58 -17.70 -2.80 -15.47
C ARG A 58 -18.76 -3.90 -15.44
N ALA A 59 -18.94 -4.63 -16.54
CA ALA A 59 -19.85 -5.77 -16.62
C ALA A 59 -19.41 -6.97 -15.76
N ALA A 60 -18.10 -7.13 -15.53
CA ALA A 60 -17.53 -8.16 -14.67
C ALA A 60 -17.30 -7.69 -13.22
N THR A 61 -17.85 -6.53 -12.85
CA THR A 61 -17.76 -5.94 -11.51
C THR A 61 -19.05 -6.20 -10.74
N LEU A 62 -18.92 -6.38 -9.44
CA LEU A 62 -20.07 -6.49 -8.55
C LEU A 62 -21.02 -5.29 -8.71
N ALA A 63 -22.33 -5.57 -8.77
CA ALA A 63 -23.34 -4.58 -9.16
C ALA A 63 -23.36 -3.32 -8.27
N GLU A 64 -22.94 -3.44 -7.00
CA GLU A 64 -22.83 -2.31 -6.09
C GLU A 64 -21.75 -1.30 -6.49
N TYR A 65 -20.62 -1.77 -7.03
CA TYR A 65 -19.53 -0.90 -7.50
C TYR A 65 -19.67 -0.51 -8.98
N ALA A 66 -20.41 -1.29 -9.77
CA ALA A 66 -20.65 -0.99 -11.18
C ALA A 66 -21.44 0.32 -11.40
N LYS A 67 -22.16 0.82 -10.38
CA LYS A 67 -22.91 2.09 -10.45
C LYS A 67 -21.98 3.30 -10.50
N ASP A 68 -20.90 3.27 -9.70
CA ASP A 68 -19.94 4.37 -9.53
C ASP A 68 -18.54 3.98 -10.05
N PHE A 69 -18.49 3.52 -11.31
CA PHE A 69 -17.29 2.94 -11.91
C PHE A 69 -16.25 3.97 -12.39
N ALA A 70 -16.53 5.27 -12.32
CA ALA A 70 -15.69 6.32 -12.92
C ALA A 70 -14.23 6.25 -12.44
N GLY A 71 -14.01 6.17 -11.12
CA GLY A 71 -12.65 6.08 -10.56
C GLY A 71 -11.91 4.82 -10.98
N ILE A 72 -12.60 3.68 -11.10
CA ILE A 72 -12.00 2.44 -11.61
C ILE A 72 -11.67 2.58 -13.10
N GLY A 73 -12.55 3.22 -13.87
CA GLY A 73 -12.34 3.53 -15.28
C GLY A 73 -11.07 4.36 -15.53
N ASP A 74 -10.85 5.41 -14.73
CA ASP A 74 -9.64 6.24 -14.82
C ASP A 74 -8.38 5.44 -14.48
N VAL A 75 -8.43 4.62 -13.43
CA VAL A 75 -7.31 3.74 -13.06
C VAL A 75 -6.99 2.74 -14.17
N VAL A 76 -8.00 2.16 -14.83
CA VAL A 76 -7.82 1.27 -15.99
C VAL A 76 -7.22 2.04 -17.17
N GLY A 77 -7.72 3.24 -17.45
CA GLY A 77 -7.23 4.10 -18.53
C GLY A 77 -5.75 4.47 -18.36
N ASN A 78 -5.32 4.74 -17.14
CA ASN A 78 -3.93 5.02 -16.80
C ASN A 78 -3.05 3.75 -16.81
N THR A 79 -3.60 2.59 -16.45
CA THR A 79 -2.84 1.34 -16.37
C THR A 79 -2.65 0.67 -17.73
N SER A 80 -3.69 0.65 -18.57
CA SER A 80 -3.73 -0.10 -19.84
C SER A 80 -2.54 0.15 -20.77
N PRO A 81 -2.08 1.40 -20.99
CA PRO A 81 -0.92 1.69 -21.83
C PRO A 81 0.36 0.99 -21.37
N HIS A 82 0.54 0.78 -20.07
CA HIS A 82 1.77 0.21 -19.51
C HIS A 82 1.81 -1.32 -19.58
N VAL A 83 0.65 -1.97 -19.64
CA VAL A 83 0.53 -3.44 -19.61
C VAL A 83 0.27 -4.05 -21.00
N LYS A 84 0.09 -3.22 -22.02
CA LYS A 84 -0.23 -3.63 -23.38
C LYS A 84 0.87 -4.52 -23.96
N GLY A 85 0.48 -5.67 -24.52
CA GLY A 85 1.40 -6.62 -25.16
C GLY A 85 2.18 -7.53 -24.20
N GLY A 86 2.12 -7.29 -22.89
CA GLY A 86 2.75 -8.16 -21.89
C GLY A 86 2.07 -9.50 -21.67
N THR A 87 2.80 -10.43 -21.05
CA THR A 87 2.31 -11.75 -20.68
C THR A 87 1.65 -11.71 -19.30
N LEU A 88 0.41 -12.20 -19.21
CA LEU A 88 -0.34 -12.27 -17.95
C LEU A 88 -0.02 -13.55 -17.18
N LYS A 89 0.65 -13.41 -16.04
CA LYS A 89 1.00 -14.51 -15.13
C LYS A 89 0.26 -14.35 -13.81
N VAL A 90 -0.60 -15.32 -13.48
CA VAL A 90 -1.23 -15.39 -12.15
C VAL A 90 -0.17 -15.91 -11.18
N GLU A 91 0.31 -15.05 -10.29
CA GLU A 91 1.36 -15.40 -9.32
C GLU A 91 0.78 -16.18 -8.14
N GLN A 92 -0.31 -15.66 -7.57
CA GLN A 92 -0.85 -16.17 -6.32
C GLN A 92 -2.35 -15.86 -6.22
N VAL A 93 -3.10 -16.80 -5.66
CA VAL A 93 -4.49 -16.59 -5.25
C VAL A 93 -4.72 -16.99 -3.79
N TYR A 94 -5.64 -16.29 -3.14
CA TYR A 94 -6.09 -16.55 -1.78
C TYR A 94 -7.61 -16.61 -1.77
N LEU A 95 -8.17 -17.54 -1.01
CA LEU A 95 -9.60 -17.56 -0.71
C LEU A 95 -9.81 -16.99 0.69
N LEU A 96 -10.70 -16.01 0.78
CA LEU A 96 -11.04 -15.27 1.99
C LEU A 96 -12.52 -15.50 2.29
N ASP A 97 -12.83 -16.40 3.22
CA ASP A 97 -14.21 -16.72 3.60
C ASP A 97 -14.70 -15.82 4.73
N GLY A 98 -15.40 -14.76 4.35
CA GLY A 98 -16.07 -13.82 5.23
C GLY A 98 -17.57 -14.08 5.35
N THR A 99 -18.07 -15.28 5.04
CA THR A 99 -19.51 -15.56 5.07
C THR A 99 -20.12 -15.43 6.47
N GLN A 100 -19.30 -15.60 7.50
CA GLN A 100 -19.70 -15.50 8.91
C GLN A 100 -19.53 -14.09 9.50
N LEU A 101 -19.10 -13.11 8.70
CA LEU A 101 -18.99 -11.72 9.14
C LEU A 101 -20.36 -11.22 9.62
N LYS A 102 -20.37 -10.57 10.78
CA LYS A 102 -21.58 -10.00 11.37
C LYS A 102 -21.60 -8.51 11.19
N ARG A 103 -22.75 -7.97 10.80
CA ARG A 103 -23.00 -6.54 10.90
C ARG A 103 -23.23 -6.18 12.37
N GLY A 104 -22.72 -5.01 12.77
CA GLY A 104 -23.07 -4.37 14.03
C GLY A 104 -24.58 -4.14 14.12
N ALA A 105 -25.09 -4.00 15.35
CA ALA A 105 -26.52 -3.76 15.59
C ALA A 105 -27.01 -2.44 14.98
N ASP A 106 -26.11 -1.50 14.72
CA ASP A 106 -26.29 -0.23 14.03
C ASP A 106 -26.16 -0.33 12.50
N GLY A 107 -25.92 -1.53 11.96
CA GLY A 107 -25.69 -1.77 10.54
C GLY A 107 -24.24 -1.56 10.09
N SER A 108 -23.32 -1.19 10.99
CA SER A 108 -21.89 -1.08 10.70
C SER A 108 -21.29 -2.44 10.31
N VAL A 109 -20.21 -2.42 9.54
CA VAL A 109 -19.49 -3.64 9.14
C VAL A 109 -18.08 -3.53 9.72
N PRO A 110 -17.69 -4.41 10.67
CA PRO A 110 -16.35 -4.35 11.27
C PRO A 110 -15.27 -4.68 10.24
N ASP A 111 -14.02 -4.37 10.58
CA ASP A 111 -12.87 -4.80 9.78
C ASP A 111 -12.81 -6.33 9.73
N ALA A 112 -12.69 -6.89 8.52
CA ALA A 112 -12.51 -8.31 8.32
C ALA A 112 -11.00 -8.63 8.34
N GLN A 113 -10.60 -9.59 9.17
CA GLN A 113 -9.22 -10.02 9.31
C GLN A 113 -9.07 -11.46 8.86
N PHE A 114 -8.26 -11.74 7.84
CA PHE A 114 -8.01 -13.09 7.35
C PHE A 114 -6.55 -13.46 7.55
N PHE A 115 -6.29 -14.54 8.28
CA PHE A 115 -4.94 -15.01 8.59
C PHE A 115 -4.59 -16.25 7.76
N CYS A 116 -3.67 -16.12 6.81
CA CYS A 116 -3.31 -17.20 5.89
C CYS A 116 -1.97 -17.81 6.30
N SER A 117 -2.01 -18.86 7.12
CA SER A 117 -0.78 -19.58 7.49
C SER A 117 -0.21 -20.37 6.30
N LEU A 118 1.06 -20.11 5.96
CA LEU A 118 1.78 -20.88 4.95
C LEU A 118 2.30 -22.16 5.59
N ASN A 119 1.72 -23.31 5.23
CA ASN A 119 2.22 -24.64 5.62
C ASN A 119 2.47 -24.85 7.13
N LYS A 120 1.62 -24.31 8.01
CA LYS A 120 1.80 -24.36 9.48
C LYS A 120 3.12 -23.73 9.97
N SER A 121 3.73 -22.87 9.16
CA SER A 121 4.88 -22.08 9.57
C SER A 121 4.42 -20.79 10.24
N VAL A 122 5.36 -20.08 10.86
CA VAL A 122 5.17 -18.70 11.35
C VAL A 122 5.04 -17.70 10.20
N ALA A 123 5.29 -18.09 8.94
CA ALA A 123 5.11 -17.20 7.80
C ALA A 123 3.62 -17.15 7.42
N GLU A 124 3.05 -15.96 7.56
CA GLU A 124 1.64 -15.70 7.30
C GLU A 124 1.49 -14.59 6.27
N THR A 125 0.40 -14.62 5.53
CA THR A 125 -0.09 -13.48 4.76
C THR A 125 -1.43 -13.11 5.36
N ASP A 126 -1.57 -11.86 5.78
CA ASP A 126 -2.76 -11.41 6.47
C ASP A 126 -3.47 -10.33 5.67
N PHE A 127 -4.79 -10.32 5.76
CA PHE A 127 -5.64 -9.35 5.09
C PHE A 127 -6.49 -8.62 6.12
N THR A 128 -6.42 -7.30 6.16
CA THR A 128 -7.27 -6.45 7.01
C THR A 128 -8.10 -5.52 6.13
N ILE A 129 -9.33 -5.91 5.84
CA ILE A 129 -10.21 -5.20 4.89
C ILE A 129 -11.36 -4.54 5.64
N SER A 130 -11.35 -3.21 5.65
CA SER A 130 -12.40 -2.43 6.32
C SER A 130 -13.73 -2.48 5.59
N GLY A 131 -14.82 -2.64 6.36
CA GLY A 131 -16.19 -2.56 5.84
C GLY A 131 -16.59 -3.70 4.89
N LEU A 132 -15.91 -4.84 4.94
CA LEU A 132 -16.15 -5.95 4.02
C LEU A 132 -17.49 -6.65 4.31
N ALA A 133 -18.44 -6.59 3.36
CA ALA A 133 -19.73 -7.25 3.54
C ALA A 133 -19.60 -8.78 3.68
N PRO A 134 -20.55 -9.48 4.30
CA PRO A 134 -20.50 -10.94 4.38
C PRO A 134 -20.51 -11.58 2.97
N GLY A 135 -19.61 -12.55 2.77
CA GLY A 135 -19.48 -13.23 1.49
C GLY A 135 -18.20 -14.04 1.36
N ARG A 136 -18.10 -14.77 0.25
CA ARG A 136 -16.90 -15.48 -0.15
C ARG A 136 -16.09 -14.62 -1.11
N TYR A 137 -14.84 -14.35 -0.76
CA TYR A 137 -13.95 -13.49 -1.52
C TYR A 137 -12.71 -14.25 -1.99
N GLY A 138 -12.10 -13.75 -3.05
CA GLY A 138 -10.82 -14.19 -3.54
C GLY A 138 -9.90 -13.00 -3.70
N PHE A 139 -8.63 -13.13 -3.37
CA PHE A 139 -7.62 -12.14 -3.71
C PHE A 139 -6.65 -12.77 -4.71
N ALA A 140 -6.45 -12.10 -5.84
CA ALA A 140 -5.60 -12.61 -6.91
C ALA A 140 -4.54 -11.57 -7.30
N ILE A 141 -3.31 -12.04 -7.46
CA ILE A 141 -2.17 -11.26 -7.93
C ILE A 141 -1.82 -11.73 -9.34
N VAL A 142 -1.91 -10.83 -10.32
CA VAL A 142 -1.54 -11.08 -11.71
C VAL A 142 -0.41 -10.16 -12.09
N ASP A 143 0.77 -10.71 -12.37
CA ASP A 143 1.89 -9.94 -12.90
C ASP A 143 1.80 -9.88 -14.43
N VAL A 144 2.11 -8.71 -14.97
CA VAL A 144 2.27 -8.45 -16.39
C VAL A 144 3.77 -8.33 -16.65
N VAL A 145 4.31 -9.35 -17.30
CA VAL A 145 5.74 -9.45 -17.62
C VAL A 145 5.96 -9.28 -19.13
N ASP A 146 7.21 -9.37 -19.58
CA ASP A 146 7.59 -9.16 -21.00
C ASP A 146 7.23 -7.77 -21.56
N VAL A 147 7.19 -6.78 -20.68
CA VAL A 147 7.05 -5.34 -20.98
C VAL A 147 8.26 -4.58 -20.43
N SER A 148 8.49 -3.35 -20.90
CA SER A 148 9.65 -2.54 -20.50
C SER A 148 9.73 -2.26 -19.00
N SER A 149 8.58 -2.10 -18.35
CA SER A 149 8.44 -2.02 -16.90
C SER A 149 7.34 -2.98 -16.47
N PRO A 150 7.63 -4.06 -15.74
CA PRO A 150 6.61 -5.01 -15.28
C PRO A 150 5.60 -4.36 -14.32
N TRP A 151 4.37 -4.86 -14.37
CA TRP A 151 3.27 -4.38 -13.52
C TRP A 151 2.64 -5.51 -12.75
N ARG A 152 2.03 -5.17 -11.63
CA ARG A 152 1.16 -6.05 -10.85
C ARG A 152 -0.25 -5.52 -10.87
N LEU A 153 -1.18 -6.40 -11.24
CA LEU A 153 -2.61 -6.18 -11.21
C LEU A 153 -3.19 -7.05 -10.09
N SER A 154 -3.49 -6.43 -8.96
CA SER A 154 -4.12 -7.13 -7.84
C SER A 154 -5.63 -6.92 -7.86
N PHE A 155 -6.39 -7.99 -7.64
CA PHE A 155 -7.84 -7.98 -7.67
C PHE A 155 -8.39 -8.55 -6.36
N LEU A 156 -9.34 -7.82 -5.76
CA LEU A 156 -10.29 -8.40 -4.83
C LEU A 156 -11.50 -8.86 -5.66
N LEU A 157 -11.86 -10.13 -5.55
CA LEU A 157 -13.01 -10.73 -6.21
C LEU A 157 -14.02 -11.18 -5.15
N ARG A 158 -15.30 -11.15 -5.50
CA ARG A 158 -16.39 -11.71 -4.69
C ARG A 158 -17.11 -12.77 -5.51
N GLN A 159 -17.52 -13.85 -4.86
CA GLN A 159 -18.39 -14.83 -5.49
C GLN A 159 -19.82 -14.29 -5.55
N ASP A 160 -20.38 -14.17 -6.76
CA ASP A 160 -21.76 -13.78 -7.01
C ASP A 160 -22.39 -14.74 -8.01
N GLN A 161 -23.51 -15.36 -7.66
CA GLN A 161 -24.21 -16.36 -8.48
C GLN A 161 -23.29 -17.46 -9.06
N GLY A 162 -22.28 -17.88 -8.28
CA GLY A 162 -21.31 -18.90 -8.69
C GLY A 162 -20.19 -18.41 -9.61
N GLN A 163 -20.16 -17.13 -9.96
CA GLN A 163 -19.10 -16.47 -10.72
C GLN A 163 -18.21 -15.62 -9.82
N TRP A 164 -16.94 -15.47 -10.19
CA TRP A 164 -16.04 -14.51 -9.55
C TRP A 164 -16.13 -13.16 -10.26
N VAL A 165 -16.62 -12.15 -9.56
CA VAL A 165 -16.74 -10.77 -10.07
C VAL A 165 -15.80 -9.85 -9.31
N MET A 166 -15.34 -8.79 -9.97
CA MET A 166 -14.42 -7.80 -9.39
C MET A 166 -15.12 -7.00 -8.28
N ALA A 167 -14.47 -6.92 -7.13
CA ALA A 167 -14.87 -6.11 -5.97
C ALA A 167 -13.80 -5.06 -5.59
N GLY A 168 -12.60 -5.15 -6.16
CA GLY A 168 -11.55 -4.15 -6.02
C GLY A 168 -10.41 -4.38 -7.02
N PHE A 169 -9.72 -3.29 -7.40
CA PHE A 169 -8.63 -3.31 -8.37
C PHE A 169 -7.49 -2.41 -7.90
N TYR A 170 -6.29 -2.95 -7.82
CA TYR A 170 -5.09 -2.29 -7.29
C TYR A 170 -3.90 -2.55 -8.22
N PRO A 171 -3.75 -1.76 -9.30
CA PRO A 171 -2.60 -1.84 -10.17
C PRO A 171 -1.41 -1.08 -9.60
N LYS A 172 -0.20 -1.55 -9.89
CA LYS A 172 1.04 -0.85 -9.54
C LYS A 172 2.21 -1.32 -10.40
N PRO A 173 3.21 -0.46 -10.64
CA PRO A 173 4.48 -0.89 -11.20
C PRO A 173 5.23 -1.81 -10.21
N LEU A 174 6.06 -2.70 -10.75
CA LEU A 174 6.96 -3.58 -9.98
C LEU A 174 8.39 -3.04 -9.87
N LEU A 175 8.70 -2.00 -10.63
CA LEU A 175 9.98 -1.31 -10.62
C LEU A 175 9.79 0.15 -10.25
N ALA A 176 10.80 0.74 -9.63
CA ALA A 176 11.00 2.18 -9.55
C ALA A 176 12.43 2.51 -9.96
N ALA A 177 12.64 3.49 -10.85
CA ALA A 177 13.95 3.82 -11.43
C ALA A 177 14.73 2.58 -11.91
N GLY A 178 14.04 1.63 -12.56
CA GLY A 178 14.62 0.39 -13.08
C GLY A 178 14.90 -0.72 -12.05
N HIS A 179 14.59 -0.51 -10.77
CA HIS A 179 14.88 -1.44 -9.69
C HIS A 179 13.64 -1.98 -8.99
N ASN A 180 13.66 -3.25 -8.58
CA ASN A 180 12.55 -3.87 -7.85
C ASN A 180 12.68 -3.65 -6.33
N GLY A 181 11.62 -3.95 -5.58
CA GLY A 181 11.61 -3.74 -4.13
C GLY A 181 12.65 -4.54 -3.34
N LEU A 182 13.10 -5.70 -3.82
CA LEU A 182 14.18 -6.46 -3.16
C LEU A 182 15.54 -5.78 -3.34
N TRP A 183 15.76 -5.13 -4.48
CA TRP A 183 16.94 -4.31 -4.70
C TRP A 183 16.95 -3.12 -3.74
N TYR A 184 15.85 -2.36 -3.63
CA TYR A 184 15.74 -1.24 -2.70
C TYR A 184 15.94 -1.69 -1.25
N TRP A 185 15.35 -2.82 -0.84
CA TRP A 185 15.54 -3.37 0.49
C TRP A 185 17.02 -3.72 0.76
N THR A 186 17.71 -4.27 -0.23
CA THR A 186 19.14 -4.59 -0.12
C THR A 186 20.00 -3.33 -0.01
N GLN A 187 19.72 -2.30 -0.82
CA GLN A 187 20.42 -1.02 -0.76
C GLN A 187 20.17 -0.29 0.57
N ALA A 188 18.94 -0.30 1.08
CA ALA A 188 18.60 0.30 2.37
C ALA A 188 19.43 -0.28 3.53
N ARG A 189 19.66 -1.61 3.52
CA ARG A 189 20.54 -2.28 4.49
C ARG A 189 22.00 -1.84 4.36
N LEU A 190 22.50 -1.66 3.15
CA LEU A 190 23.85 -1.16 2.90
C LEU A 190 24.01 0.28 3.41
N MET A 191 23.04 1.15 3.12
CA MET A 191 22.99 2.53 3.61
C MET A 191 22.91 2.60 5.13
N THR A 192 22.14 1.71 5.76
CA THR A 192 22.07 1.57 7.23
C THR A 192 23.46 1.26 7.81
N ALA A 193 24.19 0.32 7.19
CA ALA A 193 25.55 -0.02 7.62
C ALA A 193 26.55 1.14 7.43
N GLN A 194 26.29 2.01 6.46
CA GLN A 194 27.08 3.23 6.18
C GLN A 194 26.64 4.44 7.03
N LYS A 195 25.61 4.29 7.87
CA LYS A 195 25.00 5.36 8.69
C LYS A 195 24.35 6.48 7.88
N GLU A 196 23.92 6.19 6.66
CA GLU A 196 23.13 7.10 5.83
C GLU A 196 21.64 6.96 6.18
N HIS A 197 21.22 7.52 7.31
CA HIS A 197 19.92 7.21 7.93
C HIS A 197 18.72 7.63 7.07
N TRP A 198 18.73 8.82 6.46
CA TRP A 198 17.65 9.27 5.59
C TRP A 198 17.58 8.47 4.30
N ASN A 199 18.74 8.21 3.68
CA ASN A 199 18.82 7.41 2.46
C ASN A 199 18.25 6.01 2.72
N ALA A 200 18.70 5.36 3.79
CA ALA A 200 18.21 4.04 4.19
C ALA A 200 16.71 4.03 4.42
N TRP A 201 16.20 4.96 5.23
CA TRP A 201 14.77 5.03 5.58
C TRP A 201 13.87 5.26 4.36
N LEU A 202 14.24 6.19 3.46
CA LEU A 202 13.52 6.43 2.22
C LEU A 202 13.58 5.22 1.26
N TYR A 203 14.71 4.51 1.19
CA TYR A 203 14.83 3.29 0.39
C TYR A 203 14.03 2.12 0.97
N TYR A 204 13.90 2.01 2.30
CA TYR A 204 12.98 1.05 2.91
C TYR A 204 11.52 1.37 2.54
N GLN A 205 11.11 2.65 2.54
CA GLN A 205 9.77 3.02 2.09
C GLN A 205 9.53 2.66 0.62
N GLN A 206 10.50 2.90 -0.27
CA GLN A 206 10.40 2.49 -1.67
C GLN A 206 10.29 0.96 -1.80
N ALA A 207 11.04 0.22 -1.00
CA ALA A 207 10.96 -1.24 -0.95
C ALA A 207 9.59 -1.71 -0.47
N GLU A 208 9.05 -1.13 0.61
CA GLU A 208 7.70 -1.42 1.12
C GLU A 208 6.65 -1.15 0.05
N ASN A 209 6.73 0.02 -0.60
CA ASN A 209 5.83 0.44 -1.66
C ASN A 209 5.85 -0.55 -2.82
N LEU A 210 7.00 -1.06 -3.25
CA LEU A 210 7.10 -2.02 -4.36
C LEU A 210 6.75 -3.46 -3.97
N LEU A 211 7.05 -3.90 -2.75
CA LEU A 211 6.82 -5.30 -2.32
C LEU A 211 5.38 -5.56 -1.87
N ARG A 212 4.70 -4.56 -1.28
CA ARG A 212 3.33 -4.71 -0.81
C ARG A 212 2.33 -4.66 -1.98
N PRO A 213 1.50 -5.71 -2.23
CA PRO A 213 0.56 -5.69 -3.35
C PRO A 213 -0.53 -4.62 -3.20
N THR A 214 -1.00 -4.38 -1.98
CA THR A 214 -2.02 -3.39 -1.60
C THR A 214 -1.96 -3.13 -0.09
N ASN A 215 -2.51 -2.01 0.37
CA ASN A 215 -2.40 -1.52 1.76
C ASN A 215 -3.05 -2.43 2.81
N PHE A 216 -4.05 -3.23 2.44
CA PHE A 216 -4.71 -4.17 3.34
C PHE A 216 -4.01 -5.53 3.47
N ILE A 217 -2.84 -5.70 2.85
CA ILE A 217 -2.07 -6.95 2.92
C ILE A 217 -0.82 -6.76 3.75
N GLN A 218 -0.62 -7.68 4.70
CA GLN A 218 0.60 -7.85 5.46
C GLN A 218 1.19 -9.25 5.26
N SER A 219 2.47 -9.37 5.58
CA SER A 219 3.15 -10.66 5.64
C SER A 219 4.36 -10.56 6.55
N THR A 220 4.87 -11.69 7.03
CA THR A 220 6.08 -11.69 7.87
C THR A 220 7.31 -11.05 7.21
N HIS A 221 7.39 -11.09 5.87
CA HIS A 221 8.45 -10.39 5.14
C HIS A 221 8.26 -8.87 5.16
N LEU A 222 7.02 -8.39 5.03
CA LEU A 222 6.70 -6.96 5.13
C LEU A 222 6.87 -6.46 6.56
N GLU A 223 6.51 -7.26 7.57
CA GLU A 223 6.78 -6.96 8.98
C GLU A 223 8.27 -6.85 9.26
N LYS A 224 9.08 -7.79 8.75
CA LYS A 224 10.53 -7.72 8.87
C LYS A 224 11.09 -6.47 8.20
N LEU A 225 10.63 -6.15 6.99
CA LEU A 225 11.01 -4.92 6.31
C LEU A 225 10.66 -3.70 7.16
N LYS A 226 9.44 -3.64 7.71
CA LYS A 226 8.99 -2.51 8.53
C LYS A 226 9.76 -2.36 9.84
N ALA A 227 10.14 -3.48 10.46
CA ALA A 227 10.98 -3.49 11.64
C ALA A 227 12.38 -2.94 11.33
N GLU A 228 12.97 -3.33 10.20
CA GLU A 228 14.26 -2.81 9.74
C GLU A 228 14.19 -1.32 9.39
N GLU A 229 13.11 -0.88 8.73
CA GLU A 229 12.84 0.54 8.44
C GLU A 229 12.76 1.35 9.74
N THR A 230 11.99 0.88 10.71
CA THR A 230 11.82 1.55 12.01
C THR A 230 13.14 1.65 12.77
N ALA A 231 13.97 0.61 12.71
CA ALA A 231 15.29 0.61 13.33
C ALA A 231 16.30 1.51 12.61
N ALA A 232 16.13 1.73 11.30
CA ALA A 232 16.97 2.61 10.50
C ALA A 232 16.49 4.08 10.46
N ALA A 233 15.31 4.37 11.00
CA ALA A 233 14.71 5.69 10.97
C ALA A 233 15.67 6.76 11.54
N PRO A 234 15.85 7.90 10.83
CA PRO A 234 16.62 9.02 11.33
C PRO A 234 16.17 9.43 12.75
N PRO A 235 17.09 9.80 13.66
CA PRO A 235 16.72 10.26 15.00
C PRO A 235 15.75 11.46 14.98
N ALA A 236 15.82 12.29 13.93
CA ALA A 236 14.92 13.41 13.71
C ALA A 236 13.44 12.99 13.50
N LEU A 237 13.17 11.70 13.26
CA LEU A 237 11.83 11.12 13.14
C LEU A 237 11.29 10.54 14.44
N SER A 238 11.97 10.72 15.59
CA SER A 238 11.57 10.06 16.85
C SER A 238 10.15 10.42 17.32
N GLU A 239 9.67 11.61 16.97
CA GLU A 239 8.29 12.07 17.25
C GLU A 239 7.35 11.90 16.05
N GLY A 240 7.82 11.26 14.98
CA GLY A 240 7.18 11.25 13.67
C GLY A 240 7.43 12.55 12.89
N VAL A 241 6.91 12.59 11.67
CA VAL A 241 6.84 13.81 10.84
C VAL A 241 5.40 13.92 10.36
N SER A 242 4.70 14.94 10.87
CA SER A 242 3.28 15.18 10.59
C SER A 242 2.95 16.68 10.61
N ALA A 243 1.69 17.04 10.41
CA ALA A 243 1.23 18.42 10.51
C ALA A 243 1.31 18.98 11.95
N GLU A 244 1.23 18.10 12.95
CA GLU A 244 1.27 18.37 14.38
C GLU A 244 2.70 18.36 14.93
N SER A 245 3.56 17.48 14.41
CA SER A 245 4.99 17.43 14.71
C SER A 245 5.80 17.48 13.42
N PRO A 246 5.98 18.66 12.81
CA PRO A 246 6.74 18.78 11.57
C PRO A 246 8.24 18.66 11.83
N LEU A 247 8.97 18.11 10.86
CA LEU A 247 10.42 18.24 10.82
C LEU A 247 10.79 19.69 10.53
N VAL A 248 11.40 20.36 11.50
CA VAL A 248 11.83 21.75 11.36
C VAL A 248 13.28 21.79 10.86
N VAL A 249 13.50 22.39 9.70
CA VAL A 249 14.84 22.64 9.15
C VAL A 249 15.03 24.15 8.99
N LYS A 250 16.15 24.64 9.49
CA LYS A 250 16.49 26.06 9.41
C LYS A 250 17.35 26.33 8.17
N GLY A 251 16.91 27.25 7.32
CA GLY A 251 17.67 27.76 6.19
C GLY A 251 18.85 28.63 6.62
N ALA A 252 19.77 28.89 5.68
CA ALA A 252 20.93 29.75 5.92
C ALA A 252 20.55 31.22 6.20
N ASP A 253 19.36 31.63 5.75
CA ASP A 253 18.71 32.91 6.03
C ASP A 253 18.07 32.98 7.43
N GLY A 254 18.05 31.85 8.16
CA GLY A 254 17.44 31.73 9.47
C GLY A 254 15.94 31.44 9.43
N VAL A 255 15.33 31.28 8.25
CA VAL A 255 13.92 30.89 8.08
C VAL A 255 13.75 29.42 8.45
N GLU A 256 12.66 29.11 9.14
CA GLU A 256 12.30 27.72 9.48
C GLU A 256 11.32 27.16 8.45
N TYR A 257 11.65 25.98 7.93
CA TYR A 257 10.82 25.20 7.02
C TYR A 257 10.25 24.01 7.78
N HIS A 258 8.92 23.86 7.72
CA HIS A 258 8.19 22.84 8.47
C HIS A 258 7.73 21.73 7.52
N PHE A 259 8.50 20.65 7.45
CA PHE A 259 8.14 19.50 6.63
C PHE A 259 7.17 18.59 7.36
N THR A 260 6.08 18.21 6.71
CA THR A 260 4.99 17.41 7.30
C THR A 260 4.94 15.98 6.79
N ALA A 261 5.67 15.68 5.72
CA ALA A 261 5.92 14.32 5.26
C ALA A 261 7.18 14.27 4.39
N LEU A 262 7.86 13.13 4.42
CA LEU A 262 8.98 12.80 3.54
C LEU A 262 8.77 11.41 2.97
N GLY A 263 9.05 11.26 1.68
CA GLY A 263 8.88 10.01 0.94
C GLY A 263 9.69 10.01 -0.34
N VAL A 264 9.27 9.16 -1.27
CA VAL A 264 9.93 8.93 -2.55
C VAL A 264 8.92 8.99 -3.68
N ASP A 265 9.36 9.42 -4.86
CA ASP A 265 8.56 9.45 -6.07
C ASP A 265 9.36 8.98 -7.30
N ASP A 266 8.69 8.27 -8.21
CA ASP A 266 9.28 7.77 -9.46
C ASP A 266 8.46 8.22 -10.69
N SER A 267 7.58 9.20 -10.53
CA SER A 267 6.61 9.58 -11.58
C SER A 267 7.27 10.13 -12.84
N LEU A 268 8.48 10.69 -12.72
CA LEU A 268 9.26 11.21 -13.85
C LEU A 268 10.03 10.13 -14.63
N GLY A 269 10.15 8.92 -14.10
CA GLY A 269 10.86 7.82 -14.77
C GLY A 269 12.34 8.08 -15.00
N ASN A 270 12.99 8.81 -14.09
CA ASN A 270 14.43 9.08 -14.11
C ASN A 270 15.26 7.83 -13.76
N ASP A 271 16.58 7.93 -13.85
CA ASP A 271 17.52 6.86 -13.49
C ASP A 271 17.60 6.60 -11.97
N LYS A 272 17.07 7.53 -11.16
CA LYS A 272 16.91 7.42 -9.71
C LYS A 272 15.55 8.00 -9.32
N VAL A 273 15.01 7.53 -8.20
CA VAL A 273 13.82 8.14 -7.58
C VAL A 273 14.14 9.53 -7.04
N ASP A 274 13.10 10.35 -6.94
CA ASP A 274 13.14 11.66 -6.29
C ASP A 274 12.77 11.54 -4.81
N VAL A 275 13.25 12.49 -4.00
CA VAL A 275 12.74 12.69 -2.64
C VAL A 275 11.47 13.53 -2.72
N THR A 276 10.38 13.08 -2.10
CA THR A 276 9.17 13.89 -1.94
C THR A 276 9.13 14.51 -0.55
N ALA A 277 8.92 15.82 -0.47
CA ALA A 277 8.80 16.57 0.77
C ALA A 277 7.54 17.44 0.76
N HIS A 278 6.68 17.25 1.76
CA HIS A 278 5.52 18.11 1.97
C HIS A 278 5.90 19.24 2.92
N LEU A 279 5.65 20.48 2.51
CA LEU A 279 5.98 21.69 3.23
C LEU A 279 4.70 22.39 3.69
N LYS A 280 4.55 22.54 5.00
CA LYS A 280 3.48 23.37 5.57
C LYS A 280 3.78 24.84 5.36
N VAL A 281 2.81 25.56 4.82
CA VAL A 281 2.89 27.02 4.64
C VAL A 281 1.61 27.68 5.10
N ASP A 282 1.70 28.92 5.60
CA ASP A 282 0.50 29.67 5.99
C ASP A 282 -0.34 30.05 4.77
N GLN A 283 0.32 30.44 3.68
CA GLN A 283 -0.29 30.80 2.41
C GLN A 283 0.62 30.44 1.24
N LEU A 284 0.04 30.01 0.12
CA LEU A 284 0.81 29.69 -1.08
C LEU A 284 1.39 30.94 -1.74
N GLY A 285 0.61 32.03 -1.80
CA GLY A 285 0.97 33.23 -2.57
C GLY A 285 0.81 33.00 -4.08
N ASP A 286 1.43 33.86 -4.90
CA ASP A 286 1.51 33.64 -6.34
C ASP A 286 2.52 32.53 -6.70
N ALA A 287 2.49 32.08 -7.96
CA ALA A 287 3.33 30.98 -8.43
C ALA A 287 4.84 31.28 -8.34
N ALA A 288 5.26 32.54 -8.48
CA ALA A 288 6.68 32.91 -8.42
C ALA A 288 7.19 32.88 -6.96
N ALA A 289 6.41 33.42 -6.03
CA ALA A 289 6.68 33.37 -4.60
C ALA A 289 6.67 31.92 -4.09
N ALA A 290 5.69 31.12 -4.52
CA ALA A 290 5.59 29.71 -4.15
C ALA A 290 6.79 28.90 -4.65
N ARG A 291 7.17 29.07 -5.93
CA ARG A 291 8.34 28.41 -6.50
C ARG A 291 9.62 28.81 -5.77
N LYS A 292 9.83 30.11 -5.51
CA LYS A 292 11.02 30.58 -4.79
C LYS A 292 11.13 29.93 -3.41
N ARG A 293 10.04 29.95 -2.63
CA ARG A 293 10.01 29.32 -1.30
C ARG A 293 10.30 27.82 -1.37
N ASN A 294 9.73 27.11 -2.34
CA ASN A 294 9.99 25.68 -2.50
C ASN A 294 11.48 25.42 -2.79
N LEU A 295 12.12 26.21 -3.65
CA LEU A 295 13.56 26.11 -3.92
C LEU A 295 14.40 26.42 -2.68
N ASP A 296 14.07 27.46 -1.93
CA ASP A 296 14.78 27.81 -0.69
C ASP A 296 14.63 26.68 0.36
N ALA A 297 13.45 26.06 0.47
CA ALA A 297 13.19 24.91 1.33
C ALA A 297 13.96 23.65 0.91
N MET A 298 14.06 23.38 -0.40
CA MET A 298 14.88 22.28 -0.94
C MET A 298 16.35 22.47 -0.59
N THR A 299 16.89 23.68 -0.79
CA THR A 299 18.26 24.03 -0.39
C THR A 299 18.46 23.80 1.10
N ALA A 300 17.54 24.25 1.96
CA ALA A 300 17.63 24.05 3.39
C ALA A 300 17.63 22.55 3.77
N LEU A 301 16.73 21.76 3.18
CA LEU A 301 16.63 20.31 3.43
C LEU A 301 17.92 19.58 3.04
N VAL A 302 18.43 19.83 1.84
CA VAL A 302 19.64 19.15 1.32
C VAL A 302 20.91 19.65 2.03
N ALA A 303 20.93 20.90 2.51
CA ALA A 303 22.01 21.40 3.36
C ALA A 303 22.02 20.72 4.74
N ALA A 304 20.84 20.48 5.32
CA ALA A 304 20.72 19.79 6.60
C ALA A 304 21.04 18.29 6.49
N TYR A 305 20.71 17.67 5.35
CA TYR A 305 20.93 16.23 5.10
C TYR A 305 21.68 15.99 3.77
N PRO A 306 23.00 16.25 3.73
CA PRO A 306 23.78 16.15 2.49
C PRO A 306 23.82 14.76 1.87
N GLU A 307 23.56 13.71 2.66
CA GLU A 307 23.51 12.33 2.19
C GLU A 307 22.47 12.09 1.09
N LEU A 308 21.39 12.90 1.06
CA LEU A 308 20.34 12.83 0.03
C LEU A 308 20.86 13.12 -1.39
N ARG A 309 22.02 13.78 -1.55
CA ARG A 309 22.50 14.17 -2.89
C ARG A 309 22.89 12.99 -3.78
N ASN A 310 23.31 11.87 -3.21
CA ASN A 310 23.92 10.79 -3.97
C ASN A 310 22.90 9.80 -4.56
N PRO A 311 21.94 9.26 -3.78
CA PRO A 311 21.10 8.16 -4.25
C PRO A 311 19.76 8.61 -4.88
N PHE A 312 19.48 9.91 -4.90
CA PHE A 312 18.25 10.48 -5.46
C PHE A 312 18.55 11.34 -6.68
N HIS A 313 17.58 11.44 -7.60
CA HIS A 313 17.68 12.30 -8.77
C HIS A 313 17.47 13.78 -8.38
N GLY A 314 16.39 14.07 -7.66
CA GLY A 314 15.95 15.41 -7.30
C GLY A 314 15.04 15.42 -6.07
N VAL A 315 14.42 16.58 -5.84
CA VAL A 315 13.43 16.79 -4.78
C VAL A 315 12.14 17.31 -5.39
N TRP A 316 11.02 16.66 -5.09
CA TRP A 316 9.67 17.18 -5.20
C TRP A 316 9.30 17.89 -3.91
N MET A 317 9.13 19.21 -3.96
CA MET A 317 8.62 20.02 -2.86
C MET A 317 7.16 20.36 -3.09
N ILE A 318 6.29 19.91 -2.19
CA ILE A 318 4.85 20.09 -2.26
C ILE A 318 4.44 21.04 -1.14
N ALA A 319 4.20 22.31 -1.47
CA ALA A 319 3.73 23.29 -0.49
C ALA A 319 2.22 23.17 -0.31
N GLU A 320 1.78 23.09 0.95
CA GLU A 320 0.40 22.81 1.32
C GLU A 320 -0.10 23.78 2.38
N THR A 321 -1.35 24.20 2.22
CA THR A 321 -2.12 24.97 3.20
C THR A 321 -3.57 24.54 3.15
N ALA A 322 -4.29 24.68 4.27
CA ALA A 322 -5.67 24.21 4.37
C ALA A 322 -6.59 24.94 3.37
N GLY A 323 -7.40 24.16 2.64
CA GLY A 323 -8.41 24.71 1.72
C GLY A 323 -7.86 25.24 0.39
N GLN A 324 -6.59 25.00 0.06
CA GLN A 324 -5.99 25.36 -1.24
C GLN A 324 -5.38 24.13 -1.92
N ASN A 325 -5.36 24.14 -3.25
CA ASN A 325 -4.66 23.10 -4.02
C ASN A 325 -3.14 23.22 -3.78
N PRO A 326 -2.43 22.12 -3.51
CA PRO A 326 -0.98 22.14 -3.30
C PRO A 326 -0.20 22.76 -4.48
N PHE A 327 0.94 23.39 -4.17
CA PHE A 327 1.87 23.87 -5.19
C PHE A 327 3.15 23.03 -5.17
N ALA A 328 3.37 22.26 -6.24
CA ALA A 328 4.53 21.40 -6.39
C ALA A 328 5.63 22.07 -7.22
N THR A 329 6.89 21.86 -6.83
CA THR A 329 8.08 22.19 -7.61
C THR A 329 9.02 21.00 -7.57
N GLU A 330 9.56 20.61 -8.71
CA GLU A 330 10.65 19.64 -8.80
C GLU A 330 11.96 20.37 -9.12
N GLN A 331 13.05 19.87 -8.54
CA GLN A 331 14.40 20.33 -8.85
C GLN A 331 15.39 19.16 -8.72
N ALA A 332 16.17 18.93 -9.78
CA ALA A 332 17.26 17.96 -9.75
C ALA A 332 18.31 18.31 -8.68
N MET A 333 18.88 17.30 -8.02
CA MET A 333 19.87 17.46 -6.94
C MET A 333 21.08 18.30 -7.37
N SER A 334 21.48 18.20 -8.64
CA SER A 334 22.58 18.98 -9.23
C SER A 334 22.34 20.50 -9.29
N GLN A 335 21.08 20.91 -9.16
CA GLN A 335 20.62 22.30 -9.25
C GLN A 335 20.19 22.86 -7.88
N ILE A 336 20.31 22.07 -6.81
CA ILE A 336 20.06 22.49 -5.42
C ILE A 336 21.39 22.85 -4.77
N HIS A 337 21.63 24.16 -4.62
CA HIS A 337 22.84 24.74 -4.05
C HIS A 337 22.66 25.09 -2.58
#